data_AF-A0A935T1X1-F1
#
_entry.id   AF-A0A935T1X1-F1
#
_cell.length_a   1.000
_cell.length_b   1.000
_cell.length_c   1.000
_cell.angle_alpha   90.00
_cell.angle_beta   90.00
_cell.angle_gamma   90.00
#
_symmetry.space_group_name_H-M   'P 1'
#
loop_
_entity.id
_entity.type
_entity.pdbx_description
1 polymer ?
#
loop_
_entity_poly.entity_id
_entity_poly.type
_entity_poly.pdbx_seq_one_letter_code
_entity_poly.pdbx_strand_id
1 'polypeptide(L)'
;MDAGKKAMDIPATRPISPDHLDEFARFLRDSSFEGGRANPSRTLKAWLDLAEAYRITQALRDCHGNRSAAARSLGIGRRTLYAKMDKLGITATWRVAS
;
A
#
# COMPACT_ATOMS: atom_id res chain seq x y z
N MET A 1 19.06 -50.05 -7.64
CA MET A 1 18.48 -49.47 -8.88
C MET A 1 17.35 -48.56 -8.38
N ASP A 2 17.59 -47.31 -7.98
CA ASP A 2 17.89 -46.14 -8.85
C ASP A 2 16.82 -46.01 -9.95
N ALA A 3 16.02 -44.95 -10.13
CA ALA A 3 16.00 -43.54 -9.73
C ALA A 3 14.52 -43.13 -9.48
N GLY A 4 14.09 -41.94 -9.03
CA GLY A 4 14.69 -40.63 -8.92
C GLY A 4 13.57 -39.70 -8.44
N LYS A 5 13.80 -39.05 -7.31
CA LYS A 5 12.85 -38.13 -6.67
C LYS A 5 12.90 -36.82 -7.47
N LYS A 6 11.84 -36.43 -8.18
CA LYS A 6 11.75 -35.06 -8.68
C LYS A 6 11.04 -34.21 -7.63
N ALA A 7 11.80 -33.83 -6.61
CA ALA A 7 11.45 -32.73 -5.74
C ALA A 7 11.34 -31.49 -6.62
N MET A 8 10.20 -30.80 -6.55
CA MET A 8 10.08 -29.48 -7.12
C MET A 8 10.68 -28.53 -6.08
N ASP A 9 11.91 -28.11 -6.33
CA ASP A 9 12.69 -27.24 -5.46
C ASP A 9 11.96 -25.90 -5.29
N ILE A 10 11.26 -25.73 -4.18
CA ILE A 10 10.84 -24.43 -3.69
C ILE A 10 12.13 -23.77 -3.18
N PRO A 11 12.61 -22.65 -3.78
CA PRO A 11 13.85 -22.04 -3.34
C PRO A 11 13.69 -21.60 -1.89
N ALA A 12 14.68 -22.01 -1.08
CA ALA A 12 14.79 -21.73 0.33
C ALA A 12 14.41 -20.27 0.63
N THR A 13 13.49 -20.10 1.59
CA THR A 13 13.23 -18.83 2.26
C THR A 13 14.58 -18.22 2.61
N ARG A 14 14.96 -17.10 1.98
CA ARG A 14 16.23 -16.42 2.29
C ARG A 14 16.26 -16.21 3.80
N PRO A 15 17.29 -16.70 4.52
CA PRO A 15 17.44 -16.36 5.92
C PRO A 15 17.60 -14.84 5.98
N ILE A 16 16.72 -14.18 6.73
CA ILE A 16 16.81 -12.75 7.00
C ILE A 16 18.10 -12.60 7.81
N SER A 17 19.22 -12.27 7.15
CA SER A 17 20.50 -12.06 7.83
C SER A 17 20.30 -10.94 8.86
N PRO A 18 20.82 -11.08 10.09
CA PRO A 18 20.69 -10.08 11.15
C PRO A 18 21.18 -8.67 10.75
N ASP A 19 21.96 -8.54 9.67
CA ASP A 19 22.43 -7.26 9.12
C ASP A 19 21.33 -6.34 8.58
N HIS A 20 20.16 -6.87 8.22
CA HIS A 20 19.04 -6.04 7.76
C HIS A 20 18.49 -5.13 8.86
N LEU A 21 18.63 -5.53 10.13
CA LEU A 21 18.20 -4.70 11.26
C LEU A 21 19.12 -3.50 11.43
N ASP A 22 20.42 -3.66 11.16
CA ASP A 22 21.40 -2.56 11.20
C ASP A 22 21.27 -1.63 9.99
N GLU A 23 20.98 -2.18 8.80
CA GLU A 23 20.64 -1.41 7.60
C GLU A 23 19.37 -0.59 7.82
N PHE A 24 18.33 -1.19 8.42
CA PHE A 24 17.09 -0.50 8.77
C PHE A 24 17.30 0.55 9.87
N ALA A 25 18.13 0.28 10.87
CA ALA A 25 18.47 1.24 11.91
C ALA A 25 19.29 2.43 11.38
N ARG A 26 20.16 2.20 10.38
CA ARG A 26 20.84 3.27 9.63
C ARG A 26 19.84 4.08 8.82
N PHE A 27 18.94 3.43 8.10
CA PHE A 27 17.89 4.09 7.34
C PHE A 27 17.00 4.98 8.23
N LEU A 28 16.58 4.51 9.41
CA LEU A 28 15.78 5.32 10.35
C LEU A 28 16.53 6.55 10.89
N ARG A 29 17.86 6.44 11.09
CA ARG A 29 18.70 7.58 11.48
C ARG A 29 18.84 8.60 10.35
N ASP A 30 19.13 8.14 9.14
CA ASP A 30 19.31 9.01 7.96
C ASP A 30 18.00 9.68 7.53
N SER A 31 16.86 8.99 7.66
CA SER A 31 15.55 9.53 7.31
C SER A 31 14.97 10.52 8.34
N SER A 32 15.60 10.64 9.52
CA SER A 32 15.17 11.58 10.56
C SER A 32 15.82 12.96 10.45
N PHE A 33 16.72 13.17 9.49
CA PHE A 33 17.53 14.37 9.43
C PHE A 33 17.69 14.82 7.99
N GLU A 34 16.81 15.71 7.52
CA GLU A 34 17.13 16.91 6.71
C GLU A 34 15.83 17.73 6.51
N GLY A 35 15.80 18.95 7.05
CA GLY A 35 14.86 20.00 6.59
C GLY A 35 13.54 20.17 7.35
N GLY A 36 13.57 20.41 8.67
CA GLY A 36 12.76 21.47 9.32
C GLY A 36 11.23 21.44 9.26
N ARG A 37 10.59 20.43 8.67
CA ARG A 37 9.20 19.99 8.91
C ARG A 37 9.12 18.49 8.64
N ALA A 38 9.71 17.67 9.51
CA ALA A 38 9.13 16.37 9.76
C ALA A 38 7.72 16.64 10.28
N ASN A 39 6.68 16.56 9.44
CA ASN A 39 5.31 16.71 9.91
C ASN A 39 5.09 15.56 10.91
N PRO A 40 4.99 15.84 12.22
CA PRO A 40 5.01 14.81 13.25
C PRO A 40 3.67 14.03 13.33
N SER A 41 2.86 14.03 12.27
CA SER A 41 1.43 13.69 12.32
C SER A 41 1.00 12.49 11.49
N ARG A 42 1.85 11.86 10.67
CA ARG A 42 1.41 10.66 9.94
C ARG A 42 1.67 9.38 10.74
N THR A 43 0.82 9.17 11.74
CA THR A 43 0.61 7.84 12.34
C THR A 43 0.48 6.77 11.25
N LEU A 44 0.76 5.50 11.57
CA LEU A 44 0.54 4.38 10.62
C LEU A 44 -0.83 4.49 9.95
N LYS A 45 -1.84 4.85 10.73
CA LYS A 45 -3.19 5.13 10.25
C LYS A 45 -3.25 6.19 9.14
N ALA A 46 -2.60 7.33 9.32
CA ALA A 46 -2.59 8.38 8.29
C ALA A 46 -1.81 7.99 7.03
N TRP A 47 -0.77 7.15 7.16
CA TRP A 47 -0.07 6.59 6.01
C TRP A 47 -0.94 5.60 5.24
N LEU A 48 -1.64 4.72 5.95
CA LEU A 48 -2.63 3.79 5.38
C LEU A 48 -3.79 4.53 4.72
N ASP A 49 -4.32 5.58 5.35
CA ASP A 49 -5.40 6.40 4.79
C ASP A 49 -4.94 7.08 3.48
N LEU A 50 -3.66 7.52 3.37
CA LEU A 50 -3.10 8.07 2.13
C LEU A 50 -2.96 7.01 1.04
N ALA A 51 -2.38 5.85 1.37
CA ALA A 51 -2.21 4.74 0.43
C ALA A 51 -3.58 4.24 -0.09
N GLU A 52 -4.58 4.18 0.80
CA GLU A 52 -5.96 3.86 0.49
C GLU A 52 -6.58 4.89 -0.46
N ALA A 53 -6.43 6.19 -0.15
CA ALA A 53 -6.95 7.26 -0.99
C ALA A 53 -6.36 7.25 -2.40
N TYR A 54 -5.05 7.01 -2.50
CA TYR A 54 -4.36 6.87 -3.78
C TYR A 54 -4.95 5.71 -4.60
N ARG A 55 -5.11 4.53 -3.99
CA ARG A 55 -5.64 3.34 -4.69
C ARG A 55 -7.08 3.53 -5.15
N ILE A 56 -7.93 4.12 -4.31
CA ILE A 56 -9.32 4.44 -4.67
C ILE A 56 -9.36 5.41 -5.85
N THR A 57 -8.54 6.46 -5.81
CA THR A 57 -8.51 7.48 -6.87
C THR A 57 -8.04 6.89 -8.20
N GLN A 58 -7.01 6.04 -8.21
CA GLN A 58 -6.57 5.34 -9.43
C GLN A 58 -7.69 4.47 -10.02
N ALA A 59 -8.32 3.63 -9.19
CA ALA A 59 -9.42 2.78 -9.66
C ALA A 59 -10.60 3.57 -10.22
N LEU A 60 -10.94 4.71 -9.60
CA LEU A 60 -11.97 5.62 -10.12
C LEU A 60 -11.56 6.23 -11.46
N ARG A 61 -10.30 6.60 -11.64
CA ARG A 61 -9.78 7.14 -12.91
C ARG A 61 -9.85 6.10 -14.02
N ASP A 62 -9.35 4.89 -13.78
CA ASP A 62 -9.35 3.80 -14.76
C ASP A 62 -10.79 3.42 -15.17
N CYS A 63 -11.71 3.49 -14.20
CA CYS A 63 -13.13 3.23 -14.42
C CYS A 63 -13.93 4.48 -14.86
N HIS A 64 -13.27 5.60 -15.21
CA HIS A 64 -13.92 6.82 -15.67
C HIS A 64 -15.03 7.34 -14.73
N GLY A 65 -14.80 7.27 -13.42
CA GLY A 65 -15.74 7.65 -12.38
C GLY A 65 -16.83 6.61 -12.07
N ASN A 66 -16.84 5.47 -12.76
CA ASN A 66 -17.78 4.38 -12.46
C ASN A 66 -17.40 3.67 -11.17
N ARG A 67 -18.00 4.13 -10.06
CA ARG A 67 -17.79 3.61 -8.71
C ARG A 67 -18.07 2.11 -8.56
N SER A 68 -19.06 1.58 -9.30
CA SER A 68 -19.39 0.15 -9.24
C SER A 68 -18.33 -0.72 -9.92
N ALA A 69 -17.73 -0.23 -11.00
CA ALA A 69 -16.60 -0.89 -11.66
C ALA A 69 -15.32 -0.75 -10.84
N ALA A 70 -15.07 0.43 -10.26
CA ALA A 70 -13.92 0.68 -9.39
C ALA A 70 -13.92 -0.23 -8.15
N ALA A 71 -15.07 -0.41 -7.49
CA ALA A 71 -15.19 -1.33 -6.35
C ALA A 71 -14.85 -2.77 -6.72
N ARG A 72 -15.33 -3.23 -7.89
CA ARG A 72 -15.03 -4.57 -8.41
C ARG A 72 -13.55 -4.74 -8.73
N SER A 73 -12.93 -3.73 -9.35
CA SER A 73 -11.48 -3.72 -9.64
C SER A 73 -10.63 -3.79 -8.36
N LEU A 74 -11.07 -3.10 -7.30
CA LEU A 74 -10.41 -3.13 -5.98
C LEU A 74 -10.72 -4.40 -5.15
N GLY A 75 -11.62 -5.28 -5.62
CA GLY A 75 -12.02 -6.48 -4.89
C GLY A 75 -12.83 -6.22 -3.62
N ILE A 76 -13.52 -5.08 -3.51
CA ILE A 76 -14.31 -4.72 -2.33
C ILE A 76 -15.79 -4.49 -2.68
N GLY A 77 -16.65 -4.57 -1.66
CA GLY A 77 -18.07 -4.24 -1.80
C GLY A 77 -18.29 -2.75 -2.11
N ARG A 78 -19.32 -2.44 -2.90
CA ARG A 78 -19.68 -1.04 -3.24
C ARG A 78 -19.94 -0.18 -2.01
N ARG A 79 -20.61 -0.73 -0.99
CA ARG A 79 -20.86 -0.03 0.28
C ARG A 79 -19.55 0.31 1.01
N THR A 80 -18.59 -0.60 0.99
CA THR A 80 -17.26 -0.40 1.56
C THR A 80 -16.50 0.70 0.82
N LEU A 81 -16.56 0.72 -0.52
CA LEU A 81 -15.97 1.80 -1.30
C LEU A 81 -16.57 3.16 -0.92
N TYR A 82 -17.90 3.27 -0.82
CA TYR A 82 -18.55 4.53 -0.45
C TYR A 82 -18.16 5.00 0.95
N ALA A 83 -18.12 4.10 1.93
CA ALA A 83 -17.70 4.45 3.29
C ALA A 83 -16.24 4.95 3.32
N LYS A 84 -15.35 4.33 2.55
CA LYS A 84 -13.95 4.77 2.44
C LYS A 84 -13.82 6.11 1.73
N MET A 85 -14.56 6.31 0.64
CA MET A 85 -14.60 7.58 -0.09
C MET A 85 -15.09 8.73 0.81
N ASP A 86 -16.16 8.51 1.56
CA ASP A 86 -16.71 9.49 2.51
C ASP A 86 -15.69 9.84 3.60
N LYS A 87 -15.12 8.82 4.26
CA LYS A 87 -14.10 8.97 5.30
C LYS A 87 -12.85 9.72 4.81
N LEU A 88 -12.46 9.54 3.54
CA LEU A 88 -11.25 10.11 2.96
C LEU A 88 -11.52 11.39 2.14
N GLY A 89 -12.78 11.86 2.08
CA GLY A 89 -13.16 13.05 1.31
C GLY A 89 -13.00 12.90 -0.21
N ILE A 90 -13.03 11.67 -0.74
CA ILE A 90 -12.81 11.38 -2.16
C ILE A 90 -14.14 11.46 -2.90
N THR A 91 -14.21 12.34 -3.90
CA THR A 91 -15.37 12.45 -4.78
C THR A 91 -15.14 11.67 -6.08
N ALA A 92 -16.20 11.36 -6.82
CA ALA A 92 -16.09 10.67 -8.11
C ALA A 92 -15.43 11.54 -9.19
N THR A 93 -15.34 12.86 -8.96
CA THR A 93 -14.43 13.72 -9.73
C THR A 93 -13.03 13.50 -9.14
N TRP A 94 -12.16 12.87 -9.92
CA TRP A 94 -10.86 12.31 -9.51
C TRP A 94 -9.81 13.34 -9.05
N ARG A 95 -10.23 14.57 -8.74
CA ARG A 95 -9.36 15.58 -8.12
C ARG A 95 -9.21 15.26 -6.64
N VAL A 96 -7.99 14.91 -6.24
CA VAL A 96 -7.56 14.96 -4.85
C VAL A 96 -7.65 16.43 -4.43
N ALA A 97 -8.47 16.74 -3.42
CA ALA A 97 -8.48 18.07 -2.81
C ALA A 97 -7.10 18.33 -2.20
N SER A 98 -6.46 19.43 -2.63
CA SER A 98 -5.15 19.88 -2.16
C SER A 98 -5.15 20.28 -0.68
#